data_AF-A0A656GMH6-F1
#
_entry.id   AF-A0A656GMH6-F1
#
_cell.length_a   1.000
_cell.length_b   1.000
_cell.length_c   1.000
_cell.angle_alpha   90.00
_cell.angle_beta   90.00
_cell.angle_gamma   90.00
#
_symmetry.space_group_name_H-M   'P 1'
#
loop_
_entity.id
_entity.type
_entity.pdbx_description
1 polymer ?
#
loop_
_entity_poly.entity_id
_entity_poly.type
_entity_poly.pdbx_seq_one_letter_code
_entity_poly.pdbx_strand_id
1 'polypeptide(L)' 'DNFFELGGDSILSIQVVSRARQVGIHFSPRDLFQHQTVQTLAAVATASELIQAEQG' A
#
# COMPACT_ATOMS: atom_id res chain seq x y z
N ASP A 1 2.93 14.83 -5.67
CA ASP A 1 2.29 14.15 -4.54
C ASP A 1 3.29 13.35 -3.74
N ASN A 2 3.75 13.93 -2.64
CA ASN A 2 4.51 13.21 -1.63
C ASN A 2 3.57 12.95 -0.45
N PHE A 3 3.40 11.69 -0.09
CA PHE A 3 2.48 11.26 0.98
C PHE A 3 2.71 12.01 2.30
N PHE A 4 3.96 12.36 2.60
CA PHE A 4 4.35 13.07 3.82
C PHE A 4 4.10 14.58 3.75
N GLU A 5 4.21 15.18 2.57
CA GLU A 5 3.90 16.62 2.38
C GLU A 5 2.40 16.92 2.54
N LEU A 6 1.55 15.90 2.39
CA LEU A 6 0.10 15.98 2.64
C LEU A 6 -0.29 15.72 4.11
N GLY A 7 0.69 15.59 5.01
CA GLY A 7 0.47 15.32 6.43
C GLY A 7 0.45 13.83 6.78
N GLY A 8 0.98 12.96 5.92
CA GLY A 8 1.19 11.55 6.25
C GLY A 8 2.11 11.39 7.46
N ASP A 9 1.59 10.86 8.56
CA ASP A 9 2.36 10.51 9.75
C ASP A 9 2.47 8.98 9.92
N SER A 10 3.16 8.53 10.97
CA SER A 10 3.36 7.11 11.27
C SER A 10 2.04 6.35 11.45
N ILE A 11 0.99 6.99 11.97
CA ILE A 11 -0.35 6.40 12.16
C ILE A 11 -1.04 6.24 10.80
N LEU A 12 -1.04 7.28 9.97
CA LEU A 12 -1.60 7.21 8.62
C LEU A 12 -0.91 6.14 7.76
N SER A 13 0.42 6.02 7.88
CA SER A 13 1.20 4.98 7.20
C SER A 13 0.74 3.57 7.59
N ILE A 14 0.50 3.34 8.89
CA ILE A 14 -0.02 2.06 9.39
C ILE A 14 -1.44 1.80 8.88
N GLN A 15 -2.31 2.81 8.87
CA GLN A 15 -3.68 2.68 8.36
C GLN A 15 -3.71 2.35 6.87
N VAL A 16 -2.85 3.00 6.06
CA VAL A 16 -2.72 2.75 4.63
C VAL A 16 -2.26 1.31 4.37
N VAL A 17 -1.23 0.85 5.06
CA VAL A 17 -0.74 -0.54 4.97
C VAL A 17 -1.83 -1.53 5.39
N SER A 18 -2.56 -1.24 6.47
CA SER A 18 -3.67 -2.08 6.93
C SER A 18 -4.78 -2.20 5.89
N ARG A 19 -5.20 -1.07 5.30
CA ARG A 19 -6.25 -1.03 4.29
C ARG A 19 -5.83 -1.67 2.97
N ALA A 20 -4.58 -1.47 2.56
CA ALA A 20 -4.02 -2.13 1.39
C ALA A 20 -4.08 -3.66 1.54
N ARG A 21 -3.71 -4.18 2.71
CA ARG A 21 -3.77 -5.63 2.99
C ARG A 21 -5.20 -6.18 2.92
N GLN A 22 -6.21 -5.40 3.30
CA GLN A 22 -7.62 -5.82 3.19
C GLN A 22 -8.06 -6.03 1.74
N VAL A 23 -7.42 -5.37 0.78
CA VAL A 23 -7.70 -5.52 -0.66
C VAL A 23 -6.67 -6.41 -1.38
N GLY A 24 -5.84 -7.15 -0.63
CA GLY A 24 -4.82 -8.04 -1.18
C GLY A 24 -3.56 -7.35 -1.66
N ILE A 25 -3.35 -6.08 -1.33
CA ILE A 25 -2.13 -5.34 -1.67
C ILE A 25 -1.18 -5.35 -0.47
N HIS A 26 0.04 -5.83 -0.68
CA HIS A 26 1.04 -6.00 0.36
C HIS A 26 2.24 -5.10 0.12
N PHE A 27 2.54 -4.26 1.10
CA PHE A 27 3.79 -3.52 1.25
C PHE A 27 4.01 -3.25 2.75
N SER A 28 5.23 -2.87 3.11
CA SER A 28 5.58 -2.49 4.48
C SER A 28 5.50 -0.97 4.68
N PRO A 29 5.34 -0.49 5.93
CA PRO A 29 5.45 0.94 6.22
C PRO A 29 6.80 1.51 5.77
N ARG A 30 7.88 0.74 5.89
CA ARG A 30 9.22 1.12 5.42
C ARG A 30 9.21 1.40 3.92
N ASP A 31 8.55 0.57 3.12
CA ASP A 31 8.43 0.78 1.67
C ASP A 31 7.72 2.11 1.39
N LEU A 32 6.69 2.45 2.16
CA LEU A 32 5.98 3.72 2.02
C LEU A 32 6.85 4.95 2.37
N PHE A 33 7.78 4.82 3.32
CA PHE A 33 8.79 5.86 3.62
C PHE A 33 9.88 5.96 2.55
N GLN A 34 10.30 4.83 1.96
CA GLN A 34 11.33 4.78 0.93
C GLN A 34 10.79 5.19 -0.45
N HIS A 35 9.52 4.90 -0.71
CA HIS A 35 8.81 5.10 -1.97
C HIS A 35 7.67 6.10 -1.74
N GLN A 36 8.04 7.37 -1.61
CA GLN A 36 7.18 8.48 -1.20
C GLN A 36 6.10 8.87 -2.23
N THR A 37 6.05 8.16 -3.37
CA THR A 37 5.08 8.37 -4.44
C THR A 37 4.34 7.06 -4.74
N VAL A 38 3.08 7.18 -5.17
CA VAL A 38 2.27 6.00 -5.55
C VAL A 38 2.95 5.18 -6.64
N GLN A 39 3.60 5.85 -7.61
CA GLN A 39 4.29 5.18 -8.71
C GLN A 39 5.44 4.29 -8.21
N THR A 40 6.28 4.81 -7.31
CA THR A 40 7.42 4.07 -6.78
C THR A 40 6.98 2.99 -5.79
N LEU A 41 5.91 3.24 -5.03
CA LEU A 41 5.34 2.27 -4.10
C LEU A 41 4.68 1.11 -4.85
N ALA A 42 3.96 1.39 -5.95
CA ALA A 42 3.34 0.36 -6.78
C ALA A 42 4.36 -0.59 -7.40
N ALA A 43 5.59 -0.14 -7.66
CA ALA A 43 6.66 -0.98 -8.20
C ALA A 43 7.17 -2.02 -7.20
N VAL A 44 7.00 -1.78 -5.90
CA VAL A 44 7.45 -2.70 -4.82
C VAL A 44 6.30 -3.40 -4.11
N ALA A 45 5.07 -2.90 -4.25
CA ALA A 45 3.89 -3.53 -3.70
C ALA A 45 3.57 -4.83 -4.45
N THR A 46 3.25 -5.88 -3.71
CA THR A 46 2.77 -7.14 -4.28
C THR A 46 1.27 -7.23 -4.15
N ALA A 47 0.58 -7.51 -5.25
CA ALA A 47 -0.84 -7.87 -5.21
C ALA A 47 -0.91 -9.40 -5.05
N SER A 48 -1.45 -9.87 -3.93
CA SER A 48 -2.08 -11.18 -3.94
C SER A 48 -3.27 -11.02 -4.87
N GLU A 49 -3.32 -11.78 -5.96
CA GLU A 49 -4.57 -11.94 -6.69
C GLU A 49 -5.61 -12.31 -5.64
N LEU A 50 -6.58 -11.41 -5.43
CA LEU A 50 -7.87 -11.87 -4.92
C LEU A 50 -8.24 -12.93 -5.93
N ILE A 51 -8.11 -14.19 -5.54
CA ILE A 51 -8.67 -15.31 -6.29
C ILE A 51 -10.11 -14.89 -6.45
N GLN A 52 -10.44 -14.33 -7.61
CA GLN A 52 -11.80 -14.19 -8.06
C GLN A 52 -12.27 -15.62 -8.00
N ALA A 53 -13.04 -15.93 -6.96
CA ALA A 53 -13.64 -17.23 -6.83
C ALA A 53 -14.38 -17.45 -8.14
N GLU A 54 -13.76 -18.27 -8.99
CA GLU A 54 -14.39 -18.92 -10.12
C GLU A 54 -15.49 -19.77 -9.50
N GLN A 55 -16.65 -19.18 -9.26
CA GLN A 55 -17.86 -19.94 -9.05
C GLN A 55 -18.70 -19.74 -10.30
N GLY A 56 -18.60 -20.74 -11.16
CA GLY A 56 -19.50 -20.96 -12.28
C GLY A 56 -20.87 -21.48 -11.84
#